data_AF-A0A925BHW8-F1
#
_entry.id   AF-A0A925BHW8-F1
#
_cell.length_a   1.000
_cell.length_b   1.000
_cell.length_c   1.000
_cell.angle_alpha   90.00
_cell.angle_beta   90.00
_cell.angle_gamma   90.00
#
_symmetry.space_group_name_H-M   'P 1'
#
loop_
_entity.id
_entity.type
_entity.pdbx_description
1 polymer ?
#
loop_
_entity_poly.entity_id
_entity_poly.type
_entity_poly.pdbx_seq_one_letter_code
_entity_poly.pdbx_strand_id
1 'polypeptide(L)'
;VVADGETNDAVGMEASWDTFAVVPPGEAHPLLPKPVKDCVLLSAGTRYDELVKRAAEGHGKFTAEEALHLMDRPVAMKSNLHNVLFEPATTKFWVANASSDKRPAADQKYFSFQLSDLLQRRPAGGSPELPMPTKTAQRDAKSTP
;
A
#
# COMPACT_ATOMS: atom_id res chain seq x y z
N VAL A 1 0.25 4.42 5.73
CA VAL A 1 1.68 4.77 5.65
C VAL A 1 1.84 5.70 4.48
N VAL A 2 2.56 6.80 4.67
CA VAL A 2 3.03 7.69 3.61
C VAL A 2 4.53 7.52 3.57
N ALA A 3 5.11 7.29 2.40
CA ALA A 3 6.54 7.07 2.22
C ALA A 3 7.06 8.02 1.14
N ASP A 4 8.24 8.58 1.37
CA ASP A 4 8.94 9.49 0.47
C ASP A 4 10.26 8.87 0.02
N GLY A 5 10.43 8.74 -1.30
CA GLY A 5 11.64 8.22 -1.91
C GLY A 5 12.77 9.25 -2.01
N GLU A 6 12.47 10.54 -1.93
CA GLU A 6 13.47 11.61 -2.02
C GLU A 6 14.28 11.71 -0.73
N THR A 7 13.60 11.80 0.42
CA THR A 7 14.27 11.82 1.74
C THR A 7 14.51 10.43 2.33
N ASN A 8 14.01 9.37 1.69
CA ASN A 8 14.02 8.00 2.18
C ASN A 8 13.44 7.88 3.60
N ASP A 9 12.25 8.47 3.78
CA ASP A 9 11.55 8.53 5.05
C ASP A 9 10.09 8.08 4.90
N ALA A 10 9.44 7.73 5.99
CA ALA A 10 8.05 7.30 5.98
C ALA A 10 7.35 7.59 7.31
N VAL A 11 6.04 7.77 7.27
CA VAL A 11 5.22 7.94 8.47
C VAL A 11 3.98 7.05 8.44
N GLY A 12 3.64 6.52 9.61
CA GLY A 12 2.34 5.94 9.87
C GLY A 12 1.38 7.06 10.24
N MET A 13 0.13 6.98 9.80
CA MET A 13 -0.85 8.03 10.06
C MET A 13 -2.18 7.41 10.43
N GLU A 14 -2.73 7.84 11.56
CA GLU A 14 -4.15 7.75 11.87
C GLU A 14 -4.79 9.08 11.50
N ALA A 15 -5.83 9.02 10.65
CA ALA A 15 -6.54 10.19 10.15
C ALA A 15 -8.05 9.94 10.22
N SER A 16 -8.53 9.68 11.43
CA SER A 16 -9.96 9.56 11.74
C SER A 16 -10.59 10.97 11.80
N TRP A 17 -11.92 11.05 11.85
CA TRP A 17 -12.63 12.34 11.82
C TRP A 17 -12.33 13.25 13.02
N ASP A 18 -11.94 12.69 14.17
CA ASP A 18 -11.62 13.38 15.42
C ASP A 18 -10.14 13.26 15.83
N THR A 19 -9.36 12.48 15.09
CA THR A 19 -8.00 12.11 15.49
C THR A 19 -7.05 12.23 14.31
N PHE A 20 -5.98 12.99 14.52
CA PHE A 20 -4.84 13.04 13.62
C PHE A 20 -3.56 12.74 14.41
N ALA A 21 -2.96 11.59 14.15
CA ALA A 21 -1.74 11.15 14.80
C ALA A 21 -0.76 10.58 13.77
N VAL A 22 0.53 10.85 14.01
CA VAL A 22 1.62 10.42 13.15
C VAL A 22 2.59 9.59 13.98
N VAL A 23 3.07 8.48 13.43
CA VAL A 23 4.13 7.64 14.03
C VAL A 23 5.34 7.62 13.08
N PRO A 24 6.48 8.19 13.49
CA PRO A 24 7.74 8.13 12.75
C PRO A 24 8.34 6.70 12.70
N PRO A 25 9.33 6.44 11.83
CA PRO A 25 10.04 5.17 11.80
C PRO A 25 10.74 4.88 13.13
N GLY A 26 10.65 3.62 13.59
CA GLY A 26 11.28 3.21 14.84
C GLY A 26 10.58 3.70 16.12
N GLU A 27 9.48 4.45 16.01
CA GLU A 27 8.71 4.90 17.17
C GLU A 27 7.54 3.95 17.48
N ALA A 28 7.23 3.84 18.77
CA ALA A 28 6.11 3.05 19.25
C ALA A 28 4.83 3.90 19.30
N HIS A 29 3.69 3.25 19.11
CA HIS A 29 2.36 3.81 19.33
C HIS A 29 1.55 2.84 20.23
N PRO A 30 0.57 3.28 21.03
CA PRO A 30 -0.25 2.35 21.83
C PRO A 30 -0.87 1.19 21.04
N LEU A 31 -1.22 1.42 19.77
CA LEU A 31 -1.73 0.38 18.86
C LEU A 31 -0.63 -0.39 18.10
N LEU A 32 0.60 0.11 18.09
CA LEU A 32 1.76 -0.46 17.40
C LEU A 32 2.95 -0.53 18.39
N PRO A 33 2.86 -1.37 19.44
CA PRO A 33 3.76 -1.30 20.60
C PRO A 33 5.15 -1.91 20.39
N LYS A 34 5.42 -2.52 19.23
CA LYS A 34 6.67 -3.24 18.93
C LYS A 34 7.40 -2.54 17.78
N PRO A 35 8.08 -1.40 18.04
CA PRO A 35 8.80 -0.70 16.99
C PRO A 35 9.95 -1.54 16.45
N VAL A 36 10.20 -1.41 15.16
CA VAL A 36 11.42 -1.91 14.50
C VAL A 36 12.18 -0.69 14.02
N LYS A 37 13.48 -0.65 14.29
CA LYS A 37 14.35 0.46 13.89
C LYS A 37 14.14 0.79 12.40
N ASP A 38 14.13 2.08 12.06
CA ASP A 38 14.01 2.59 10.69
C ASP A 38 12.75 2.12 9.93
N CYS A 39 11.74 1.58 10.63
CA CYS A 39 10.54 1.01 10.03
C CYS A 39 9.27 1.62 10.61
N VAL A 40 8.25 1.76 9.76
CA VAL A 40 6.86 2.00 10.17
C VAL A 40 6.02 0.80 9.73
N LEU A 41 5.45 0.06 10.67
CA LEU A 41 4.71 -1.17 10.40
C LEU A 41 3.27 -1.06 10.88
N LEU A 42 2.30 -1.07 9.95
CA LEU A 42 0.87 -0.96 10.27
C LEU A 42 0.16 -2.27 9.94
N SER A 43 -0.35 -2.93 10.97
CA SER A 43 -1.20 -4.11 10.86
C SER A 43 -1.99 -4.26 12.17
N ALA A 44 -2.65 -5.39 12.40
CA ALA A 44 -3.38 -5.63 13.63
C ALA A 44 -3.30 -7.09 14.08
N GLY A 45 -3.36 -7.29 15.40
CA GLY A 45 -3.36 -8.62 16.04
C GLY A 45 -2.13 -9.45 15.65
N THR A 46 -2.34 -10.75 15.45
CA THR A 46 -1.24 -11.69 15.12
C THR A 46 -0.55 -11.38 13.78
N ARG A 47 -1.22 -10.69 12.86
CA ARG A 47 -0.61 -10.24 11.59
C ARG A 47 0.43 -9.15 11.82
N TYR A 48 0.20 -8.29 12.82
CA TYR A 48 1.18 -7.29 13.23
C TYR A 48 2.40 -7.96 13.88
N ASP A 49 2.16 -8.92 14.77
CA ASP A 49 3.25 -9.64 15.43
C ASP A 49 4.18 -10.35 14.44
N GLU A 50 3.59 -11.04 13.45
CA GLU A 50 4.38 -11.71 12.41
C GLU A 50 5.10 -10.71 11.49
N LEU A 51 4.45 -9.61 11.11
CA LEU A 51 5.09 -8.57 10.30
C LEU A 51 6.29 -7.95 11.02
N VAL A 52 6.12 -7.59 12.30
CA VAL A 52 7.20 -7.07 13.16
C VAL A 52 8.36 -8.06 13.24
N LYS A 53 8.06 -9.34 13.50
CA LYS A 53 9.07 -10.39 13.57
C LYS A 53 9.89 -10.45 12.27
N ARG A 54 9.23 -10.59 11.11
CA ARG A 54 9.91 -10.69 9.81
C ARG A 54 10.72 -9.43 9.49
N ALA A 55 10.15 -8.25 9.73
CA ALA A 55 10.82 -6.99 9.52
C ALA A 55 12.08 -6.85 10.40
N ALA A 56 12.00 -7.25 11.67
CA ALA A 56 13.14 -7.24 12.59
C ALA A 56 14.23 -8.25 12.18
N GLU A 57 13.86 -9.47 11.78
CA GLU A 57 14.79 -10.51 11.34
C GLU A 57 15.53 -10.13 10.03
N GLY A 58 14.82 -9.48 9.10
CA GLY A 58 15.35 -9.03 7.81
C GLY A 58 15.92 -7.60 7.81
N HIS A 59 15.90 -6.90 8.96
CA HIS A 59 16.28 -5.49 9.03
C HIS A 59 17.67 -5.23 8.45
N GLY A 60 17.76 -4.27 7.52
CA GLY A 60 18.99 -3.89 6.84
C GLY A 60 19.49 -4.88 5.77
N LYS A 61 18.70 -5.93 5.44
CA LYS A 61 19.08 -6.96 4.47
C LYS A 61 18.14 -7.08 3.27
N PHE A 62 16.97 -6.43 3.32
CA PHE A 62 15.93 -6.60 2.31
C PHE A 62 16.40 -6.23 0.90
N THR A 63 16.34 -7.22 0.03
CA THR A 63 16.13 -7.08 -1.41
C THR A 63 14.64 -6.93 -1.72
N ALA A 64 14.30 -6.57 -2.96
CA ALA A 64 12.90 -6.51 -3.39
C ALA A 64 12.24 -7.90 -3.26
N GLU A 65 12.94 -8.96 -3.66
CA GLU A 65 12.48 -10.34 -3.56
C GLU A 65 12.20 -10.74 -2.11
N GLU A 66 13.11 -10.43 -1.18
CA GLU A 66 12.92 -10.70 0.25
C GLU A 66 11.78 -9.87 0.85
N ALA A 67 11.62 -8.62 0.41
CA ALA A 67 10.56 -7.73 0.89
C ALA A 67 9.16 -8.21 0.46
N LEU A 68 9.02 -8.90 -0.68
CA LEU A 68 7.73 -9.50 -1.09
C LEU A 68 7.21 -10.50 -0.04
N HIS A 69 8.12 -11.26 0.58
CA HIS A 69 7.78 -12.26 1.59
C HIS A 69 7.29 -11.65 2.91
N LEU A 70 7.43 -10.34 3.13
CA LEU A 70 6.77 -9.65 4.24
C LEU A 70 5.24 -9.74 4.15
N MET A 71 4.71 -9.83 2.94
CA MET A 71 3.27 -9.93 2.69
C MET A 71 2.77 -11.38 2.63
N ASP A 72 3.64 -12.38 2.74
CA ASP A 72 3.22 -13.78 2.76
C ASP A 72 2.32 -14.07 3.96
N ARG A 73 1.49 -15.09 3.85
CA ARG A 73 0.65 -15.54 4.96
C ARG A 73 1.55 -15.96 6.15
N PRO A 74 1.14 -15.67 7.40
CA PRO A 74 -0.16 -15.15 7.81
C PRO A 74 -0.31 -13.62 7.81
N VAL A 75 0.65 -12.83 7.32
CA VAL A 75 0.52 -11.36 7.28
C VAL A 75 -0.60 -10.94 6.33
N ALA A 76 -0.63 -11.48 5.11
CA ALA A 76 -1.78 -11.33 4.22
C ALA A 76 -3.02 -12.06 4.76
N MET A 77 -4.17 -11.41 4.63
CA MET A 77 -5.47 -11.99 4.99
C MET A 77 -5.87 -13.13 4.07
N LYS A 78 -6.76 -14.03 4.53
CA LYS A 78 -7.24 -15.17 3.74
C LYS A 78 -7.88 -14.78 2.40
N SER A 79 -8.54 -13.62 2.37
CA SER A 79 -9.23 -13.06 1.20
C SER A 79 -8.44 -11.90 0.55
N ASN A 80 -7.11 -11.87 0.73
CA ASN A 80 -6.25 -10.83 0.19
C ASN A 80 -6.39 -10.73 -1.34
N LEU A 81 -6.91 -9.60 -1.82
CA LEU A 81 -7.24 -9.38 -3.23
C LEU A 81 -6.08 -8.82 -4.06
N HIS A 82 -5.13 -8.15 -3.42
CA HIS A 82 -3.93 -7.64 -4.06
C HIS A 82 -2.79 -7.50 -3.05
N ASN A 83 -1.56 -7.62 -3.51
CA ASN A 83 -0.35 -7.25 -2.80
C ASN A 83 0.47 -6.31 -3.69
N VAL A 84 1.11 -5.32 -3.06
CA VAL A 84 1.98 -4.38 -3.75
C VAL A 84 3.22 -4.13 -2.91
N LEU A 85 4.38 -4.33 -3.52
CA LEU A 85 5.64 -3.77 -3.03
C LEU A 85 5.98 -2.56 -3.90
N PHE A 86 6.25 -1.41 -3.28
CA PHE A 86 6.68 -0.20 -3.97
C PHE A 86 8.02 0.25 -3.42
N GLU A 87 8.97 0.52 -4.31
CA GLU A 87 10.26 1.13 -4.02
C GLU A 87 10.18 2.62 -4.45
N PRO A 88 9.86 3.56 -3.54
CA PRO A 88 9.50 4.92 -3.92
C PRO A 88 10.62 5.67 -4.65
N ALA A 89 11.89 5.48 -4.23
CA ALA A 89 13.04 6.17 -4.79
C ALA A 89 13.28 5.85 -6.28
N THR A 90 13.09 4.58 -6.67
CA THR A 90 13.25 4.15 -8.07
C THR A 90 11.96 4.24 -8.85
N THR A 91 10.83 4.36 -8.17
CA THR A 91 9.46 4.26 -8.70
C THR A 91 9.12 2.89 -9.30
N LYS A 92 9.90 1.86 -8.96
CA LYS A 92 9.62 0.47 -9.35
C LYS A 92 8.65 -0.17 -8.36
N PHE A 93 7.70 -0.95 -8.87
CA PHE A 93 6.73 -1.65 -8.03
C PHE A 93 6.40 -3.04 -8.57
N TRP A 94 5.96 -3.91 -7.68
CA TRP A 94 5.56 -5.28 -7.97
C TRP A 94 4.12 -5.48 -7.51
N VAL A 95 3.28 -6.02 -8.38
CA VAL A 95 1.86 -6.25 -8.09
C VAL A 95 1.53 -7.72 -8.28
N ALA A 96 0.83 -8.27 -7.30
CA ALA A 96 0.09 -9.52 -7.43
C ALA A 96 -1.39 -9.24 -7.18
N ASN A 97 -2.26 -9.85 -7.97
CA ASN A 97 -3.72 -9.76 -7.80
C ASN A 97 -4.28 -11.16 -7.58
N ALA A 98 -5.34 -11.28 -6.78
CA ALA A 98 -6.07 -12.52 -6.62
C ALA A 98 -6.58 -13.02 -7.97
N SER A 99 -6.56 -14.33 -8.16
CA SER A 99 -6.97 -14.95 -9.40
C SER A 99 -8.50 -15.04 -9.51
N SER A 100 -9.01 -15.22 -10.73
CA SER A 100 -10.44 -15.37 -11.00
C SER A 100 -11.06 -16.60 -10.32
N ASP A 101 -10.26 -17.61 -9.99
CA ASP A 101 -10.68 -18.80 -9.21
C ASP A 101 -10.57 -18.59 -7.69
N LYS A 102 -10.52 -17.33 -7.23
CA LYS A 102 -10.54 -16.92 -5.81
C LYS A 102 -9.31 -17.32 -5.00
N ARG A 103 -8.16 -17.58 -5.64
CA ARG A 103 -6.90 -17.75 -4.90
C ARG A 103 -6.36 -16.36 -4.49
N PRO A 104 -5.88 -16.20 -3.25
CA PRO A 104 -5.45 -14.90 -2.74
C PRO A 104 -4.19 -14.42 -3.46
N ALA A 105 -4.01 -13.09 -3.52
CA ALA A 105 -2.88 -12.47 -4.21
C ALA A 105 -1.52 -12.88 -3.61
N ALA A 106 -1.47 -13.14 -2.31
CA ALA A 106 -0.27 -13.63 -1.63
C ALA A 106 0.32 -14.93 -2.21
N ASP A 107 -0.49 -15.75 -2.90
CA ASP A 107 -0.04 -16.99 -3.54
C ASP A 107 0.18 -16.83 -5.05
N GLN A 108 0.00 -15.62 -5.59
CA GLN A 108 0.10 -15.35 -7.03
C GLN A 108 1.47 -14.80 -7.42
N LYS A 109 1.81 -14.96 -8.70
CA LYS A 109 3.01 -14.36 -9.27
C LYS A 109 2.93 -12.84 -9.23
N TYR A 110 4.01 -12.21 -8.77
CA TYR A 110 4.19 -10.77 -8.89
C TYR A 110 4.67 -10.38 -10.29
N PHE A 111 4.14 -9.28 -10.80
CA PHE A 111 4.61 -8.63 -12.02
C PHE A 111 5.23 -7.28 -11.66
N SER A 112 6.42 -7.00 -12.21
CA SER A 112 7.12 -5.74 -11.97
C SER A 112 6.73 -4.68 -12.99
N PHE A 113 6.65 -3.43 -12.53
CA PHE A 113 6.33 -2.25 -13.32
C PHE A 113 7.25 -1.11 -12.92
N GLN A 114 7.40 -0.16 -13.84
CA GLN A 114 8.16 1.06 -13.66
C GLN A 114 7.20 2.25 -13.79
N LEU A 115 6.87 2.94 -12.69
CA LEU A 115 5.82 3.96 -12.69
C LEU A 115 6.17 5.14 -13.60
N SER A 116 7.42 5.61 -13.56
CA SER A 116 7.92 6.65 -14.46
C SER A 116 7.64 6.37 -15.93
N ASP A 117 7.82 5.12 -16.36
CA ASP A 117 7.60 4.70 -17.74
C ASP A 117 6.10 4.60 -18.06
N LEU A 118 5.31 4.12 -17.10
CA LEU A 118 3.85 4.05 -17.24
C LEU A 118 3.24 5.44 -17.42
N LEU A 119 3.71 6.44 -16.69
CA LEU A 119 3.21 7.82 -16.78
C LEU A 119 3.53 8.50 -18.12
N GLN A 120 4.52 7.99 -18.87
CA GLN A 120 4.83 8.48 -20.22
C GLN A 120 3.93 7.87 -21.30
N ARG A 121 3.17 6.80 -20.98
CA ARG A 121 2.32 6.13 -21.97
C ARG A 121 1.15 7.01 -22.38
N ARG A 122 0.97 7.16 -23.69
CA ARG A 122 -0.21 7.82 -24.28
C ARG A 122 -1.14 6.76 -24.87
N PRO A 123 -2.45 7.02 -24.91
CA PRO A 123 -3.37 6.22 -25.71
C PRO A 123 -2.86 6.10 -27.15
N ALA A 124 -3.09 4.95 -27.80
CA ALA A 124 -2.77 4.78 -29.20
C ALA A 124 -3.51 5.84 -30.05
N GLY A 125 -2.90 6.30 -31.14
CA GLY A 125 -3.56 7.20 -32.09
C GLY A 125 -4.82 6.53 -32.64
N GLY A 126 -5.99 7.12 -32.39
CA GLY A 126 -7.30 6.53 -32.73
C GLY A 126 -8.00 5.79 -31.58
N SER A 127 -7.45 5.83 -30.36
CA SER A 127 -8.19 5.39 -29.17
C SER A 127 -9.49 6.21 -29.05
N PRO A 128 -10.64 5.57 -28.76
CA PRO A 128 -11.90 6.28 -28.59
C PRO A 128 -11.81 7.32 -27.47
N GLU A 129 -12.20 8.55 -27.74
CA GLU A 129 -12.42 9.55 -26.69
C GLU A 129 -13.78 9.29 -26.05
N LEU A 130 -13.75 8.92 -24.77
CA LEU A 130 -14.97 8.84 -23.97
C LEU A 130 -15.26 10.24 -23.41
N PRO A 131 -16.41 10.85 -23.75
CA PRO A 131 -16.74 12.17 -23.23
C PRO A 131 -16.84 12.10 -21.70
N MET A 132 -16.23 13.06 -21.02
CA MET A 132 -16.35 13.17 -19.57
C MET A 132 -17.83 13.33 -19.20
N PRO A 133 -18.34 12.61 -18.17
CA PRO A 133 -19.69 12.81 -17.71
C PRO A 133 -19.86 14.27 -17.26
N THR A 134 -20.84 14.97 -17.84
CA THR A 134 -21.20 16.32 -17.43
C THR A 134 -21.63 16.27 -15.97
N LYS A 135 -21.01 17.08 -15.09
CA LYS A 135 -21.46 17.23 -13.70
C LYS A 135 -22.94 17.65 -13.71
N THR A 136 -23.85 16.74 -13.41
CA THR A 136 -25.23 17.10 -13.10
C THR A 136 -25.21 17.83 -11.75
N ALA A 137 -25.28 19.15 -11.78
CA ALA A 137 -25.51 19.94 -10.57
C ALA A 137 -26.97 19.77 -10.13
N GLN A 138 -27.32 18.61 -9.59
CA GLN A 138 -28.57 18.41 -8.88
C GLN A 138 -28.26 18.45 -7.38
N ARG A 139 -28.15 19.68 -6.85
CA ARG A 139 -28.49 19.91 -5.45
C ARG A 139 -30.00 19.86 -5.39
N ASP A 140 -30.55 18.73 -5.02
CA ASP A 140 -31.92 18.69 -4.54
C ASP A 140 -32.01 19.67 -3.38
N ALA A 141 -32.78 20.74 -3.60
CA ALA A 141 -33.18 21.65 -2.56
C ALA A 141 -33.90 20.81 -1.50
N LYS A 142 -33.21 20.57 -0.37
CA LYS A 142 -33.86 20.07 0.84
C LYS A 142 -35.02 21.00 1.15
N SER A 143 -36.24 20.49 1.00
CA SER A 143 -37.43 21.04 1.62
C SER A 143 -37.13 21.20 3.11
N THR A 144 -37.12 22.45 3.55
CA THR A 144 -37.03 22.87 4.96
C THR A 144 -38.43 22.64 5.58
N PRO A 145 -38.54 22.34 6.89
CA PRO A 145 -39.58 21.51 7.48
C PRO A 145 -41.00 22.08 7.45
#